data_AF-A0A7C5IBZ4-F1
#
_entry.id   AF-A0A7C5IBZ4-F1
#
_cell.length_a   1.000
_cell.length_b   1.000
_cell.length_c   1.000
_cell.angle_alpha   90.00
_cell.angle_beta   90.00
_cell.angle_gamma   90.00
#
_symmetry.space_group_name_H-M   'P 1'
#
loop_
_entity.id
_entity.type
_entity.pdbx_description
1 polymer ?
#
loop_
_entity_poly.entity_id
_entity_poly.type
_entity_poly.pdbx_seq_one_letter_code
_entity_poly.pdbx_strand_id
1 'polypeptide(L)'
;GSDPYADLAVLSIKAGDSEFKPLPIVSSTDLKVGDPVIAIGNPFGLAGSVTTGIISQLGRTITEESSGGYAIADVIQITAPINPGNSGGPLLNCLGQVIGITTATVSGSEGLGLAIPSSTILREVGSLAYTGSYTNHPWLGITCADMSYDIAKVMGVNVTYGWLVQSVQGDGPAGRAGLLGGSRRVRVAGDNIMLGGDIIISVNGTRVVNGDDLFTYLERNTFPGQTVNLTIVRNGKLTDIPVKLGARPNPSS
;
A
#
# COMPACT_ATOMS: atom_id res chain seq x y z
N GLY A 1 -12.19 0.83 -16.78
CA GLY A 1 -12.49 0.40 -15.40
C GLY A 1 -11.62 1.16 -14.43
N SER A 2 -11.85 0.99 -13.13
CA SER A 2 -11.04 1.63 -12.09
C SER A 2 -10.92 0.75 -10.84
N ASP A 3 -9.81 0.93 -10.14
CA ASP A 3 -9.53 0.37 -8.83
C ASP A 3 -9.18 1.50 -7.84
N PRO A 4 -10.09 1.85 -6.90
CA PRO A 4 -9.81 2.87 -5.90
C PRO A 4 -8.77 2.43 -4.86
N TYR A 5 -8.49 1.14 -4.71
CA TYR A 5 -7.52 0.63 -3.73
C TYR A 5 -6.07 0.62 -4.23
N ALA A 6 -5.90 0.87 -5.52
CA ALA A 6 -4.61 0.98 -6.19
C ALA A 6 -4.41 2.35 -6.87
N ASP A 7 -5.39 3.25 -6.78
CA ASP A 7 -5.47 4.51 -7.54
C ASP A 7 -5.15 4.31 -9.04
N LEU A 8 -5.80 3.30 -9.63
CA LEU A 8 -5.56 2.89 -11.02
C LEU A 8 -6.84 2.96 -11.84
N ALA A 9 -6.75 3.50 -13.05
CA ALA A 9 -7.83 3.50 -14.02
C ALA A 9 -7.34 3.10 -15.41
N VAL A 10 -8.22 2.40 -16.14
CA VAL A 10 -8.01 2.02 -17.54
C VAL A 10 -9.09 2.69 -18.39
N LEU A 11 -8.65 3.48 -19.35
CA LEU A 11 -9.49 4.15 -20.33
C LEU A 11 -9.36 3.46 -21.69
N SER A 12 -10.45 3.49 -22.46
CA SER A 12 -10.48 3.02 -23.84
C SER A 12 -10.79 4.20 -24.75
N ILE A 13 -9.99 4.36 -25.80
CA ILE A 13 -10.16 5.40 -26.82
C ILE A 13 -10.27 4.73 -28.19
N LYS A 14 -11.03 5.35 -29.09
CA LYS A 14 -11.17 4.90 -30.47
C LYS A 14 -10.15 5.67 -31.33
N ALA A 15 -8.99 5.07 -31.57
CA ALA A 15 -8.02 5.57 -32.54
C ALA A 15 -7.32 4.38 -33.23
N GLY A 16 -6.73 4.59 -34.39
CA GLY A 16 -6.03 3.53 -35.13
C GLY A 16 -4.70 3.16 -34.46
N ASP A 17 -4.27 1.90 -34.59
CA ASP A 17 -3.02 1.41 -33.98
C ASP A 17 -1.79 2.24 -34.37
N SER A 18 -1.78 2.81 -35.59
CA SER A 18 -0.73 3.68 -36.09
C SER A 18 -0.60 5.03 -35.36
N GLU A 19 -1.63 5.44 -34.62
CA GLU A 19 -1.65 6.69 -33.86
C GLU A 19 -0.96 6.54 -32.49
N PHE A 20 -0.64 5.31 -32.07
CA PHE A 20 -0.03 5.03 -30.78
C PHE A 20 1.38 4.48 -30.90
N LYS A 21 2.25 4.93 -29.98
CA LYS A 21 3.52 4.28 -29.69
C LYS A 21 3.48 3.80 -28.24
N PRO A 22 3.10 2.54 -27.97
CA PRO A 22 2.97 2.05 -26.61
C PRO A 22 4.33 2.01 -25.91
N LEU A 23 4.34 2.32 -24.62
CA LEU A 23 5.52 2.18 -23.78
C LEU A 23 5.65 0.74 -23.29
N PRO A 24 6.85 0.14 -23.31
CA PRO A 24 7.06 -1.18 -22.71
C PRO A 24 6.89 -1.08 -21.18
N ILE A 25 6.04 -1.93 -20.62
CA ILE A 25 5.87 -2.08 -19.17
C ILE A 25 6.70 -3.27 -18.71
N VAL A 26 7.53 -3.06 -17.68
CA VAL A 26 8.33 -4.12 -17.06
C VAL A 26 7.95 -4.29 -15.60
N SER A 27 8.26 -5.42 -14.99
CA SER A 27 7.99 -5.63 -13.57
C SER A 27 8.81 -4.68 -12.70
N SER A 28 8.16 -4.06 -11.72
CA SER A 28 8.79 -3.24 -10.67
C SER A 28 9.29 -4.05 -9.47
N THR A 29 9.15 -5.38 -9.48
CA THR A 29 9.49 -6.26 -8.34
C THR A 29 10.96 -6.21 -7.95
N ASP A 30 11.86 -5.95 -8.91
CA ASP A 30 13.31 -6.00 -8.71
C ASP A 30 13.92 -4.61 -8.52
N LEU A 31 13.09 -3.56 -8.43
CA LEU A 31 13.54 -2.20 -8.17
C LEU A 31 14.24 -2.10 -6.82
N LYS A 32 15.19 -1.18 -6.73
CA LYS A 32 15.97 -0.91 -5.52
C LYS A 32 15.97 0.58 -5.21
N VAL A 33 16.08 0.89 -3.92
CA VAL A 33 16.38 2.25 -3.47
C VAL A 33 17.70 2.69 -4.09
N GLY A 34 17.71 3.89 -4.67
CA GLY A 34 18.84 4.43 -5.44
C GLY A 34 18.71 4.27 -6.95
N ASP A 35 17.80 3.44 -7.47
CA ASP A 35 17.61 3.31 -8.92
C ASP A 35 17.15 4.64 -9.54
N PRO A 36 17.75 5.08 -10.66
CA PRO A 36 17.37 6.32 -11.31
C PRO A 36 16.01 6.21 -11.99
N VAL A 37 15.22 7.28 -11.88
CA VAL A 37 13.88 7.35 -12.46
C VAL A 37 13.66 8.64 -13.26
N ILE A 38 12.79 8.53 -14.26
CA ILE A 38 12.32 9.64 -15.08
C ILE A 38 10.81 9.69 -14.94
N ALA A 39 10.26 10.82 -14.49
CA ALA A 39 8.83 11.06 -14.47
C ALA A 39 8.46 11.99 -15.63
N ILE A 40 7.40 11.63 -16.36
CA ILE A 40 6.88 12.42 -17.47
C ILE A 40 5.45 12.81 -17.16
N GLY A 41 5.11 14.09 -17.33
CA GLY A 41 3.77 14.57 -17.08
C GLY A 41 3.46 15.90 -17.76
N ASN A 42 2.32 16.46 -17.39
CA ASN A 42 1.83 17.74 -17.88
C ASN A 42 1.50 18.69 -16.72
N PRO A 43 2.49 19.08 -15.90
CA PRO A 43 2.27 19.91 -14.74
C PRO A 43 1.78 21.29 -15.20
N PHE A 44 0.70 21.78 -14.61
CA PHE A 44 0.09 23.08 -14.92
C PHE A 44 -0.30 23.30 -16.40
N GLY A 45 -0.48 22.23 -17.19
CA GLY A 45 -0.79 22.34 -18.62
C GLY A 45 0.42 22.63 -19.52
N LEU A 46 1.64 22.62 -18.97
CA LEU A 46 2.90 22.66 -19.71
C LEU A 46 3.21 21.24 -20.25
N ALA A 47 2.68 20.94 -21.44
CA ALA A 47 2.77 19.62 -22.03
C ALA A 47 4.23 19.14 -22.14
N GLY A 48 4.50 17.90 -21.70
CA GLY A 48 5.78 17.24 -21.91
C GLY A 48 6.89 17.60 -20.92
N SER A 49 6.54 17.88 -19.66
CA SER A 49 7.55 18.10 -18.63
C SER A 49 8.20 16.77 -18.24
N VAL A 50 9.53 16.79 -18.17
CA VAL A 50 10.35 15.65 -17.75
C VAL A 50 11.08 16.05 -16.47
N THR A 51 10.97 15.22 -15.45
CA THR A 51 11.74 15.36 -14.21
C THR A 51 12.48 14.07 -13.92
N THR A 52 13.60 14.16 -13.23
CA THR A 52 14.45 13.01 -12.91
C THR A 52 14.75 12.96 -11.43
N GLY A 53 14.96 11.76 -10.91
CA GLY A 53 15.34 11.54 -9.53
C GLY A 53 15.78 10.10 -9.32
N ILE A 54 15.59 9.62 -8.09
CA ILE A 54 15.83 8.22 -7.75
C ILE A 54 14.63 7.64 -7.00
N ILE A 55 14.57 6.32 -6.91
CA ILE A 55 13.76 5.63 -5.92
C ILE A 55 14.35 5.93 -4.54
N SER A 56 13.55 6.56 -3.68
CA SER A 56 13.95 6.91 -2.31
C SER A 56 13.46 5.90 -1.28
N GLN A 57 12.36 5.21 -1.55
CA GLN A 57 11.84 4.10 -0.75
C GLN A 57 10.88 3.22 -1.55
N LEU A 58 10.71 1.97 -1.15
CA LEU A 58 9.75 1.02 -1.71
C LEU A 58 8.78 0.54 -0.62
N GLY A 59 7.61 0.03 -1.03
CA GLY A 59 6.67 -0.62 -0.12
C GLY A 59 5.95 0.35 0.83
N ARG A 60 5.79 1.62 0.46
CA ARG A 60 5.06 2.59 1.28
C ARG A 60 3.56 2.38 1.18
N THR A 61 2.84 2.80 2.22
CA THR A 61 1.40 2.95 2.15
C THR A 61 1.01 4.42 2.13
N ILE A 62 -0.07 4.72 1.42
CA ILE A 62 -0.72 6.03 1.47
C ILE A 62 -2.21 5.87 1.71
N THR A 63 -2.83 6.93 2.22
CA THR A 63 -4.28 7.02 2.39
C THR A 63 -4.80 8.12 1.48
N GLU A 64 -5.75 7.76 0.64
CA GLU A 64 -6.46 8.69 -0.24
C GLU A 64 -7.94 8.67 0.13
N GLU A 65 -8.66 9.77 -0.09
CA GLU A 65 -10.11 9.79 0.17
C GLU A 65 -10.86 8.79 -0.75
N SER A 66 -10.37 8.63 -1.99
CA SER A 66 -10.93 7.74 -3.01
C SER A 66 -10.92 6.26 -2.60
N SER A 67 -10.01 5.85 -1.72
CA SER A 67 -9.88 4.47 -1.27
C SER A 67 -10.88 4.11 -0.16
N GLY A 68 -11.74 5.03 0.29
CA GLY A 68 -12.69 4.78 1.38
C GLY A 68 -12.02 4.56 2.74
N GLY A 69 -10.84 5.17 2.94
CA GLY A 69 -10.07 5.04 4.18
C GLY A 69 -9.20 3.79 4.24
N TYR A 70 -9.12 2.99 3.16
CA TYR A 70 -8.17 1.90 3.08
C TYR A 70 -6.80 2.40 2.59
N ALA A 71 -5.73 1.82 3.12
CA ALA A 71 -4.40 2.11 2.59
C ALA A 71 -4.24 1.58 1.16
N ILE A 72 -3.70 2.42 0.28
CA ILE A 72 -3.08 2.02 -0.98
C ILE A 72 -1.68 1.53 -0.62
N ALA A 73 -1.43 0.24 -0.86
CA ALA A 73 -0.19 -0.40 -0.46
C ALA A 73 0.85 -0.37 -1.57
N ASP A 74 2.08 -0.71 -1.19
CA ASP A 74 3.18 -0.97 -2.12
C ASP A 74 3.62 0.22 -2.99
N VAL A 75 3.42 1.45 -2.54
CA VAL A 75 3.75 2.64 -3.33
C VAL A 75 5.27 2.86 -3.39
N ILE A 76 5.75 3.26 -4.57
CA ILE A 76 7.14 3.68 -4.81
C ILE A 76 7.27 5.14 -4.40
N GLN A 77 8.25 5.43 -3.56
CA GLN A 77 8.62 6.78 -3.18
C GLN A 77 9.79 7.26 -4.03
N ILE A 78 9.71 8.46 -4.60
CA ILE A 78 10.74 9.01 -5.51
C ILE A 78 11.14 10.43 -5.12
N THR A 79 12.34 10.83 -5.54
CA THR A 79 12.84 12.21 -5.37
C THR A 79 12.60 13.09 -6.59
N ALA A 80 12.11 12.52 -7.70
CA ALA A 80 11.83 13.29 -8.90
C ALA A 80 10.71 14.29 -8.59
N PRO A 81 10.88 15.59 -8.91
CA PRO A 81 9.83 16.57 -8.68
C PRO A 81 8.52 16.17 -9.36
N ILE A 82 7.47 16.01 -8.55
CA ILE A 82 6.09 15.76 -8.99
C ILE A 82 5.24 16.96 -8.57
N ASN A 83 4.42 17.46 -9.50
CA ASN A 83 3.47 18.54 -9.27
C ASN A 83 2.08 18.14 -9.82
N PRO A 84 1.00 18.83 -9.41
CA PRO A 84 -0.32 18.62 -10.02
C PRO A 84 -0.24 18.65 -11.55
N GLY A 85 -0.75 17.60 -12.20
CA GLY A 85 -0.65 17.38 -13.65
C GLY A 85 0.38 16.32 -14.06
N ASN A 86 1.23 15.85 -13.14
CA ASN A 86 2.03 14.63 -13.35
C ASN A 86 1.25 13.36 -13.01
N SER A 87 0.23 13.42 -12.15
CA SER A 87 -0.61 12.27 -11.81
C SER A 87 -1.19 11.59 -13.06
N GLY A 88 -1.08 10.26 -13.13
CA GLY A 88 -1.42 9.44 -14.30
C GLY A 88 -0.28 9.32 -15.34
N GLY A 89 0.78 10.10 -15.22
CA GLY A 89 1.97 10.01 -16.08
C GLY A 89 2.86 8.80 -15.77
N PRO A 90 3.69 8.36 -16.73
CA PRO A 90 4.57 7.23 -16.51
C PRO A 90 5.79 7.60 -15.66
N LEU A 91 6.14 6.70 -14.74
CA LEU A 91 7.46 6.62 -14.13
C LEU A 91 8.29 5.59 -14.89
N LEU A 92 9.44 6.04 -15.42
CA LEU A 92 10.30 5.25 -16.29
C LEU A 92 11.64 4.95 -15.64
N ASN A 93 12.21 3.79 -15.96
CA ASN A 93 13.63 3.53 -15.74
C ASN A 93 14.49 4.19 -16.83
N CYS A 94 15.82 4.07 -16.71
CA CYS A 94 16.78 4.63 -17.66
C CYS A 94 16.72 4.02 -19.08
N LEU A 95 16.00 2.91 -19.27
CA LEU A 95 15.74 2.29 -20.57
C LEU A 95 14.44 2.80 -21.22
N GLY A 96 13.72 3.72 -20.57
CA GLY A 96 12.43 4.22 -21.05
C GLY A 96 11.29 3.22 -20.87
N GLN A 97 11.43 2.27 -19.96
CA GLN A 97 10.39 1.28 -19.65
C GLN A 97 9.60 1.71 -18.42
N VAL A 98 8.28 1.50 -18.45
CA VAL A 98 7.37 1.84 -17.36
C VAL A 98 7.63 0.93 -16.17
N ILE A 99 7.99 1.54 -15.05
CA ILE A 99 8.17 0.92 -13.74
C ILE A 99 7.12 1.38 -12.72
N GLY A 100 6.27 2.34 -13.10
CA GLY A 100 5.12 2.77 -12.32
C GLY A 100 4.33 3.89 -12.99
N ILE A 101 3.25 4.31 -12.34
CA ILE A 101 2.44 5.48 -12.70
C ILE A 101 2.50 6.47 -11.55
N THR A 102 2.86 7.73 -11.82
CA THR A 102 2.87 8.77 -10.81
C THR A 102 1.46 9.05 -10.33
N THR A 103 1.24 9.10 -9.03
CA THR A 103 -0.07 9.41 -8.42
C THR A 103 0.03 10.77 -7.71
N ALA A 104 -0.13 10.82 -6.40
CA ALA A 104 -0.13 12.01 -5.58
C ALA A 104 1.28 12.45 -5.17
N THR A 105 1.35 13.72 -4.76
CA THR A 105 2.42 14.25 -3.92
C THR A 105 1.99 14.14 -2.46
N VAL A 106 2.93 13.89 -1.55
CA VAL A 106 2.62 13.99 -0.12
C VAL A 106 2.38 15.47 0.23
N SER A 107 1.18 15.80 0.69
CA SER A 107 0.81 17.17 1.06
C SER A 107 1.78 17.75 2.09
N GLY A 108 2.34 18.93 1.81
CA GLY A 108 3.32 19.59 2.68
C GLY A 108 4.74 19.04 2.59
N SER A 109 5.05 18.19 1.61
CA SER A 109 6.40 17.70 1.35
C SER A 109 6.98 18.29 0.07
N GLU A 110 8.21 18.83 0.14
CA GLU A 110 8.98 19.23 -1.04
C GLU A 110 9.92 18.09 -1.45
N GLY A 111 9.91 17.72 -2.74
CA GLY A 111 10.83 16.71 -3.28
C GLY A 111 10.45 15.26 -2.98
N LEU A 112 9.21 14.99 -2.56
CA LEU A 112 8.70 13.65 -2.29
C LEU A 112 7.53 13.31 -3.22
N GLY A 113 7.82 12.51 -4.25
CA GLY A 113 6.82 11.99 -5.18
C GLY A 113 6.44 10.55 -4.85
N LEU A 114 5.25 10.14 -5.30
CA LEU A 114 4.76 8.78 -5.15
C LEU A 114 4.29 8.21 -6.50
N ALA A 115 4.49 6.91 -6.68
CA ALA A 115 4.07 6.19 -7.86
C ALA A 115 3.54 4.79 -7.53
N ILE A 116 2.46 4.41 -8.21
CA ILE A 116 1.93 3.06 -8.20
C ILE A 116 2.87 2.15 -9.00
N PRO A 117 3.35 1.02 -8.46
CA PRO A 117 4.29 0.15 -9.17
C PRO A 117 3.70 -0.45 -10.44
N SER A 118 4.52 -0.71 -11.44
CA SER A 118 4.09 -1.41 -12.65
C SER A 118 3.66 -2.85 -12.41
N SER A 119 4.11 -3.51 -11.34
CA SER A 119 3.61 -4.82 -10.93
C SER A 119 2.11 -4.78 -10.58
N THR A 120 1.63 -3.68 -9.97
CA THR A 120 0.20 -3.45 -9.72
C THR A 120 -0.55 -3.30 -11.03
N ILE A 121 -0.02 -2.52 -11.98
CA ILE A 121 -0.59 -2.36 -13.32
C ILE A 121 -0.75 -3.72 -14.01
N LEU A 122 0.33 -4.51 -14.06
CA LEU A 122 0.34 -5.83 -14.70
C LEU A 122 -0.65 -6.81 -14.06
N ARG A 123 -0.88 -6.70 -12.75
CA ARG A 123 -1.84 -7.53 -12.00
C ARG A 123 -3.29 -7.15 -12.29
N GLU A 124 -3.59 -5.87 -12.45
CA GLU A 124 -4.97 -5.36 -12.41
C GLU A 124 -5.52 -4.97 -13.78
N VAL A 125 -4.67 -4.57 -14.73
CA VAL A 125 -5.07 -3.99 -16.02
C VAL A 125 -6.06 -4.88 -16.79
N GLY A 126 -5.87 -6.20 -16.75
CA GLY A 126 -6.79 -7.15 -17.39
C GLY A 126 -8.20 -7.09 -16.78
N SER A 127 -8.31 -7.11 -15.45
CA SER A 127 -9.60 -6.99 -14.76
C SER A 127 -10.24 -5.64 -15.07
N LEU A 128 -9.48 -4.55 -14.96
CA LEU A 128 -10.00 -3.21 -15.23
C LEU A 128 -10.47 -3.00 -16.68
N ALA A 129 -9.84 -3.68 -17.64
CA ALA A 129 -10.22 -3.62 -19.04
C ALA A 129 -11.45 -4.48 -19.37
N TYR A 130 -11.55 -5.69 -18.79
CA TYR A 130 -12.58 -6.66 -19.18
C TYR A 130 -13.81 -6.69 -18.25
N THR A 131 -13.64 -6.50 -16.94
CA THR A 131 -14.72 -6.53 -15.95
C THR A 131 -15.08 -5.14 -15.43
N GLY A 132 -14.18 -4.17 -15.61
CA GLY A 132 -14.38 -2.78 -15.20
C GLY A 132 -13.94 -2.47 -13.76
N SER A 133 -13.60 -3.49 -12.96
CA SER A 133 -13.13 -3.34 -11.57
C SER A 133 -12.13 -4.43 -11.20
N TYR A 134 -11.41 -4.25 -10.09
CA TYR A 134 -10.57 -5.27 -9.48
C TYR A 134 -11.02 -5.49 -8.03
N THR A 135 -11.22 -6.74 -7.63
CA THR A 135 -11.84 -7.11 -6.34
C THR A 135 -10.98 -8.03 -5.49
N ASN A 136 -9.75 -8.31 -5.94
CA ASN A 136 -8.89 -9.33 -5.34
C ASN A 136 -7.93 -8.75 -4.29
N HIS A 137 -8.32 -7.68 -3.59
CA HIS A 137 -7.52 -7.17 -2.47
C HIS A 137 -7.74 -8.00 -1.20
N PRO A 138 -6.69 -8.58 -0.62
CA PRO A 138 -6.76 -9.30 0.63
C PRO A 138 -7.09 -8.35 1.79
N TRP A 139 -7.82 -8.88 2.76
CA TRP A 139 -8.32 -8.10 3.88
C TRP A 139 -8.37 -8.92 5.17
N LEU A 140 -7.96 -8.29 6.27
CA LEU A 140 -7.95 -8.87 7.61
C LEU A 140 -9.14 -8.42 8.48
N GLY A 141 -9.73 -7.25 8.20
CA GLY A 141 -10.77 -6.67 9.05
C GLY A 141 -10.25 -6.16 10.40
N ILE A 142 -9.12 -5.45 10.37
CA ILE A 142 -8.49 -4.86 11.55
C ILE A 142 -8.14 -3.40 11.29
N THR A 143 -8.11 -2.61 12.36
CA THR A 143 -7.39 -1.32 12.39
C THR A 143 -6.22 -1.44 13.35
N CYS A 144 -5.16 -0.72 13.08
CA CYS A 144 -3.90 -0.88 13.79
C CYS A 144 -3.14 0.44 13.90
N ALA A 145 -2.14 0.46 14.77
CA ALA A 145 -1.15 1.52 14.87
C ALA A 145 0.26 0.93 14.84
N ASP A 146 1.21 1.67 14.27
CA ASP A 146 2.61 1.27 14.31
C ASP A 146 3.12 1.25 15.74
N MET A 147 3.83 0.19 16.08
CA MET A 147 4.52 0.13 17.37
C MET A 147 5.63 1.18 17.42
N SER A 148 5.74 1.82 18.56
CA SER A 148 6.83 2.76 18.88
C SER A 148 7.42 2.41 20.24
N TYR A 149 8.56 3.03 20.55
CA TYR A 149 9.16 2.91 21.88
C TYR A 149 8.19 3.37 22.99
N ASP A 150 7.46 4.47 22.76
CA ASP A 150 6.52 5.00 23.75
C ASP A 150 5.33 4.06 23.97
N ILE A 151 4.78 3.47 22.90
CA ILE A 151 3.72 2.48 23.00
C ILE A 151 4.22 1.25 23.76
N ALA A 152 5.40 0.74 23.40
CA ALA A 152 6.00 -0.43 24.05
C ALA A 152 6.22 -0.20 25.56
N LYS A 153 6.73 0.98 25.93
CA LYS A 153 6.94 1.41 27.32
C LYS A 153 5.65 1.46 28.12
N VAL A 154 4.57 2.02 27.56
CA VAL A 154 3.27 2.12 28.22
C VAL A 154 2.58 0.74 28.34
N MET A 155 2.80 -0.14 27.36
CA MET A 155 2.29 -1.52 27.38
C MET A 155 3.12 -2.46 28.27
N GLY A 156 4.36 -2.09 28.63
CA GLY A 156 5.26 -2.95 29.40
C GLY A 156 5.79 -4.14 28.59
N VAL A 157 5.99 -3.97 27.28
CA VAL A 157 6.48 -5.01 26.36
C VAL A 157 7.84 -4.62 25.77
N ASN A 158 8.66 -5.62 25.42
CA ASN A 158 9.99 -5.40 24.84
C ASN A 158 9.99 -5.38 23.30
N VAL A 159 8.84 -5.13 22.68
CA VAL A 159 8.66 -5.15 21.23
C VAL A 159 8.33 -3.73 20.79
N THR A 160 9.26 -3.11 20.06
CA THR A 160 9.17 -1.71 19.61
C THR A 160 8.90 -1.58 18.11
N TYR A 161 8.50 -2.68 17.48
CA TYR A 161 8.19 -2.78 16.05
C TYR A 161 6.97 -3.69 15.87
N GLY A 162 6.44 -3.73 14.66
CA GLY A 162 5.22 -4.44 14.33
C GLY A 162 4.00 -3.53 14.39
N TRP A 163 2.84 -4.14 14.32
CA TRP A 163 1.59 -3.43 14.13
C TRP A 163 0.60 -3.80 15.22
N LEU A 164 0.31 -2.86 16.11
CA LEU A 164 -0.60 -3.03 17.25
C LEU A 164 -2.04 -3.01 16.77
N VAL A 165 -2.76 -4.11 16.97
CA VAL A 165 -4.17 -4.24 16.65
C VAL A 165 -5.01 -3.38 17.60
N GLN A 166 -5.59 -2.32 17.04
CA GLN A 166 -6.42 -1.37 17.78
C GLN A 166 -7.88 -1.81 17.82
N SER A 167 -8.42 -2.29 16.70
CA SER A 167 -9.76 -2.86 16.64
C SER A 167 -9.81 -4.04 15.66
N VAL A 168 -10.78 -4.93 15.90
CA VAL A 168 -11.03 -6.10 15.07
C VAL A 168 -12.51 -6.12 14.73
N GLN A 169 -12.83 -6.27 13.45
CA GLN A 169 -14.20 -6.52 13.02
C GLN A 169 -14.57 -7.96 13.40
N GLY A 170 -15.54 -8.11 14.32
CA GLY A 170 -15.85 -9.40 14.94
C GLY A 170 -16.27 -10.48 13.95
N ASP A 171 -17.05 -10.12 12.93
CA ASP A 171 -17.44 -11.03 11.85
C ASP A 171 -16.42 -11.07 10.70
N GLY A 172 -15.33 -10.31 10.78
CA GLY A 172 -14.25 -10.26 9.80
C GLY A 172 -13.22 -11.40 9.97
N PRO A 173 -12.28 -11.54 9.01
CA PRO A 173 -11.25 -12.58 8.98
C PRO A 173 -10.45 -12.72 10.29
N ALA A 174 -9.92 -11.61 10.79
CA ALA A 174 -9.14 -11.59 12.03
C ALA A 174 -9.99 -11.89 13.26
N GLY A 175 -11.24 -11.42 13.30
CA GLY A 175 -12.19 -11.71 14.37
C GLY A 175 -12.49 -13.21 14.48
N ARG A 176 -12.77 -13.85 13.34
CA ARG A 176 -12.98 -15.31 13.27
C ARG A 176 -11.74 -16.12 13.64
N ALA A 177 -10.55 -15.57 13.39
CA ALA A 177 -9.29 -16.19 13.78
C ALA A 177 -8.90 -15.93 15.26
N GLY A 178 -9.67 -15.10 15.97
CA GLY A 178 -9.45 -14.81 17.39
C GLY A 178 -8.32 -13.80 17.66
N LEU A 179 -8.02 -12.90 16.73
CA LEU A 179 -7.20 -11.72 17.03
C LEU A 179 -7.94 -10.80 18.00
N LEU A 180 -7.18 -10.14 18.87
CA LEU A 180 -7.71 -9.25 19.89
C LEU A 180 -7.31 -7.81 19.59
N GLY A 181 -8.31 -6.92 19.58
CA GLY A 181 -8.10 -5.48 19.54
C GLY A 181 -7.83 -4.88 20.92
N GLY A 182 -7.44 -3.61 20.92
CA GLY A 182 -7.20 -2.86 22.14
C GLY A 182 -8.48 -2.65 22.97
N SER A 183 -8.34 -2.70 24.29
CA SER A 183 -9.43 -2.54 25.26
C SER A 183 -9.36 -1.22 26.03
N ARG A 184 -8.20 -0.53 26.01
CA ARG A 184 -7.97 0.69 26.79
C ARG A 184 -7.45 1.81 25.90
N ARG A 185 -8.22 2.90 25.78
CA ARG A 185 -7.77 4.12 25.10
C ARG A 185 -6.77 4.87 25.98
N VAL A 186 -5.59 5.15 25.45
CA VAL A 186 -4.52 5.90 26.13
C VAL A 186 -3.91 6.90 25.17
N ARG A 187 -3.56 8.09 25.68
CA ARG A 187 -2.81 9.07 24.90
C ARG A 187 -1.32 8.77 24.96
N VAL A 188 -0.70 8.50 23.82
CA VAL A 188 0.73 8.19 23.69
C VAL A 188 1.32 9.09 22.60
N ALA A 189 2.39 9.82 22.92
CA ALA A 189 3.06 10.74 21.99
C ALA A 189 2.12 11.78 21.30
N GLY A 190 0.97 12.09 21.90
CA GLY A 190 -0.01 13.02 21.34
C GLY A 190 -1.23 12.35 20.71
N ASP A 191 -1.14 11.06 20.38
CA ASP A 191 -2.18 10.29 19.70
C ASP A 191 -3.01 9.42 20.64
N ASN A 192 -4.28 9.19 20.29
CA ASN A 192 -5.16 8.30 21.02
C ASN A 192 -5.00 6.87 20.49
N ILE A 193 -4.39 5.99 21.28
CA ILE A 193 -4.11 4.61 20.91
C ILE A 193 -4.98 3.65 21.75
N MET A 194 -5.59 2.67 21.10
CA MET A 194 -6.25 1.54 21.79
C MET A 194 -5.21 0.48 22.16
N LEU A 195 -4.85 0.40 23.44
CA LEU A 195 -3.85 -0.55 23.96
C LEU A 195 -4.50 -1.86 24.44
N GLY A 196 -3.68 -2.91 24.50
CA GLY A 196 -4.07 -4.23 25.03
C GLY A 196 -4.46 -5.26 23.96
N GLY A 197 -4.38 -4.89 22.67
CA GLY A 197 -4.53 -5.81 21.56
C GLY A 197 -3.25 -6.57 21.24
N ASP A 198 -3.33 -7.42 20.23
CA ASP A 198 -2.19 -8.17 19.70
C ASP A 198 -1.22 -7.27 18.94
N ILE A 199 0.06 -7.63 18.93
CA ILE A 199 1.06 -6.96 18.08
C ILE A 199 1.47 -7.94 16.98
N ILE A 200 1.16 -7.64 15.72
CA ILE A 200 1.59 -8.44 14.57
C ILE A 200 3.05 -8.12 14.26
N ILE A 201 3.90 -9.15 14.26
CA ILE A 201 5.35 -8.99 14.01
C ILE A 201 5.86 -9.81 12.82
N SER A 202 5.05 -10.74 12.30
CA SER A 202 5.38 -11.50 11.09
C SER A 202 4.13 -12.06 10.41
N VAL A 203 4.23 -12.27 9.10
CA VAL A 203 3.26 -12.98 8.27
C VAL A 203 3.98 -14.05 7.45
N ASN A 204 3.59 -15.31 7.60
CA ASN A 204 4.26 -16.48 7.00
C ASN A 204 5.79 -16.50 7.22
N GLY A 205 6.26 -16.04 8.38
CA GLY A 205 7.69 -15.96 8.71
C GLY A 205 8.40 -14.73 8.12
N THR A 206 7.71 -13.91 7.32
CA THR A 206 8.22 -12.61 6.85
C THR A 206 8.01 -11.57 7.94
N ARG A 207 9.10 -10.93 8.37
CA ARG A 207 9.05 -9.91 9.42
C ARG A 207 8.20 -8.72 8.99
N VAL A 208 7.42 -8.19 9.94
CA VAL A 208 6.60 -6.98 9.82
C VAL A 208 7.14 -5.96 10.80
N VAL A 209 7.72 -4.86 10.31
CA VAL A 209 8.23 -3.75 11.13
C VAL A 209 7.13 -2.73 11.43
N ASN A 210 6.17 -2.56 10.54
CA ASN A 210 5.07 -1.59 10.64
C ASN A 210 3.91 -1.96 9.69
N GLY A 211 2.91 -1.08 9.57
CA GLY A 211 1.80 -1.25 8.65
C GLY A 211 2.22 -1.36 7.17
N ASP A 212 3.19 -0.56 6.73
CA ASP A 212 3.74 -0.58 5.36
C ASP A 212 4.13 -2.01 4.94
N ASP A 213 4.89 -2.70 5.80
CA ASP A 213 5.35 -4.07 5.54
C ASP A 213 4.19 -5.07 5.44
N LEU A 214 3.22 -5.01 6.37
CA LEU A 214 2.11 -5.98 6.36
C LEU A 214 1.23 -5.78 5.14
N PHE A 215 0.83 -4.53 4.85
CA PHE A 215 -0.01 -4.23 3.71
C PHE A 215 0.67 -4.59 2.39
N THR A 216 1.95 -4.23 2.22
CA THR A 216 2.73 -4.57 1.04
C THR A 216 2.86 -6.09 0.88
N TYR A 217 3.14 -6.82 1.97
CA TYR A 217 3.22 -8.27 1.92
C TYR A 217 1.90 -8.90 1.46
N LEU A 218 0.78 -8.51 2.08
CA LEU A 218 -0.53 -9.06 1.75
C LEU A 218 -0.85 -8.81 0.28
N GLU A 219 -0.69 -7.57 -0.18
CA GLU A 219 -1.03 -7.16 -1.54
C GLU A 219 -0.17 -7.83 -2.62
N ARG A 220 1.12 -8.07 -2.33
CA ARG A 220 2.05 -8.71 -3.28
C ARG A 220 1.91 -10.23 -3.34
N ASN A 221 1.66 -10.88 -2.19
CA ASN A 221 1.90 -12.32 -2.03
C ASN A 221 0.65 -13.12 -1.70
N THR A 222 -0.51 -12.48 -1.56
CA THR A 222 -1.71 -13.15 -1.08
C THR A 222 -2.96 -12.76 -1.84
N PHE A 223 -3.98 -13.61 -1.76
CA PHE A 223 -5.29 -13.39 -2.35
C PHE A 223 -6.40 -13.65 -1.33
N PRO A 224 -7.59 -13.04 -1.53
CA PRO A 224 -8.78 -13.40 -0.77
C PRO A 224 -9.02 -14.92 -0.74
N GLY A 225 -9.35 -15.44 0.43
CA GLY A 225 -9.59 -16.87 0.66
C GLY A 225 -8.34 -17.68 1.03
N GLN A 226 -7.13 -17.14 0.83
CA GLN A 226 -5.88 -17.78 1.27
C GLN A 226 -5.73 -17.70 2.80
N THR A 227 -5.15 -18.72 3.41
CA THR A 227 -4.75 -18.69 4.82
C THR A 227 -3.31 -18.23 4.96
N VAL A 228 -3.07 -17.22 5.80
CA VAL A 228 -1.74 -16.78 6.22
C VAL A 228 -1.55 -17.07 7.70
N ASN A 229 -0.31 -17.29 8.12
CA ASN A 229 0.04 -17.46 9.52
C ASN A 229 0.61 -16.14 10.05
N LEU A 230 -0.11 -15.48 10.96
CA LEU A 230 0.37 -14.28 11.64
C LEU A 230 1.10 -14.68 12.91
N THR A 231 2.36 -14.29 13.04
CA THR A 231 3.07 -14.35 14.32
C THR A 231 2.78 -13.07 15.08
N ILE A 232 2.16 -13.21 16.25
CA ILE A 232 1.77 -12.10 17.11
C ILE A 232 2.46 -12.15 18.46
N VAL A 233 2.49 -11.01 19.16
CA VAL A 233 2.83 -10.91 20.57
C VAL A 233 1.54 -10.64 21.34
N ARG A 234 1.14 -11.57 22.20
CA ARG A 234 -0.02 -11.46 23.09
C ARG A 234 0.43 -11.73 24.52
N ASN A 235 0.19 -10.77 25.42
CA ASN A 235 0.63 -10.86 26.83
C ASN A 235 2.12 -11.22 26.97
N GLY A 236 2.97 -10.64 26.11
CA GLY A 236 4.42 -10.88 26.09
C GLY A 236 4.86 -12.24 25.52
N LYS A 237 3.93 -13.07 25.02
CA LYS A 237 4.24 -14.37 24.42
C LYS A 237 4.03 -14.33 22.91
N LEU A 238 4.90 -15.03 22.19
CA LEU A 238 4.73 -15.28 20.76
C LEU A 238 3.62 -16.31 20.54
N THR A 239 2.74 -16.05 19.59
CA THR A 239 1.68 -16.97 19.19
C THR A 239 1.49 -16.87 17.68
N ASP A 240 1.38 -18.02 17.04
CA ASP A 240 1.05 -18.10 15.62
C ASP A 240 -0.46 -18.31 15.46
N ILE A 241 -1.08 -17.46 14.64
CA ILE A 241 -2.52 -17.52 14.35
C ILE A 241 -2.73 -17.67 12.85
N PRO A 242 -3.32 -18.79 12.39
CA PRO A 242 -3.76 -18.91 11.01
C PRO A 242 -5.00 -18.06 10.77
N VAL A 243 -4.95 -17.17 9.79
CA VAL A 243 -6.04 -16.28 9.39
C VAL A 243 -6.38 -16.53 7.92
N LYS A 244 -7.63 -16.93 7.65
CA LYS A 244 -8.15 -17.01 6.28
C LYS A 244 -8.58 -15.62 5.82
N LEU A 245 -7.84 -15.06 4.86
CA LEU A 245 -8.06 -13.71 4.33
C LEU A 245 -9.44 -13.57 3.69
N GLY A 246 -10.06 -12.41 3.88
CA GLY A 246 -11.27 -12.01 3.17
C GLY A 246 -10.94 -11.15 1.94
N ALA A 247 -11.96 -10.84 1.15
CA ALA A 247 -11.88 -9.78 0.17
C ALA A 247 -12.19 -8.44 0.85
N ARG A 248 -11.48 -7.38 0.48
CA ARG A 248 -11.72 -6.03 0.99
C ARG A 248 -13.16 -5.59 0.65
N PRO A 249 -13.99 -5.23 1.66
CA PRO A 249 -15.33 -4.70 1.40
C PRO A 249 -15.25 -3.42 0.58
N ASN A 250 -16.12 -3.25 -0.42
CA ASN A 250 -16.21 -2.03 -1.23
C ASN A 250 -16.27 -0.78 -0.34
N PRO A 251 -15.69 0.36 -0.76
CA PRO A 251 -15.86 1.62 -0.06
C PRO A 251 -17.37 1.90 0.02
N SER A 252 -17.88 2.16 1.22
CA SER A 252 -19.25 2.62 1.36
C SER A 252 -19.38 3.93 0.59
N SER A 253 -20.23 3.94 -0.45
CA SER A 253 -20.66 5.17 -1.13
C SER A 253 -21.41 6.09 -0.19
#